data_AF-A0A849UCY0-F1
#
_entry.id   AF-A0A849UCY0-F1
#
_cell.length_a   1.000
_cell.length_b   1.000
_cell.length_c   1.000
_cell.angle_alpha   90.00
_cell.angle_beta   90.00
_cell.angle_gamma   90.00
#
_symmetry.space_group_name_H-M   'P 1'
#
loop_
_entity.id
_entity.type
_entity.pdbx_description
1 polymer ?
#
loop_
_entity_poly.entity_id
_entity_poly.type
_entity_poly.pdbx_seq_one_letter_code
_entity_poly.pdbx_strand_id
1 'polypeptide(L)'
;MKACESCTGRVEIAKNHQKIPVLQRGIGMVLIYLPLFTFPFVFISAYLTYYHLRMVGGQNIKTLSDFIPDRASHRYNLKNQITMTPSFKSSMAQSKLFWILNCTWYCPVSVALFEWHAYMVKIVENWWCPFTHEKKEGYSDAKIDKSFWHLYPEDIAQLDPEDRNNPIWNEDVDQSTEK
;
A
#
# COMPACT_ATOMS: atom_id res chain seq x y z
N MET A 1 11.39 10.18 16.06
CA MET A 1 9.96 10.02 16.39
C MET A 1 9.23 9.54 15.16
N LYS A 2 8.86 8.26 15.14
CA LYS A 2 8.21 7.61 13.98
C LYS A 2 6.70 7.67 14.11
N ALA A 3 5.99 7.63 12.98
CA ALA A 3 4.52 7.74 12.92
C ALA A 3 3.75 6.79 13.86
N CYS A 4 4.31 5.63 14.21
CA CYS A 4 3.71 4.69 15.17
C CYS A 4 3.91 5.06 16.65
N GLU A 5 4.94 5.81 17.01
CA GLU A 5 5.12 6.32 18.38
C GLU A 5 4.15 7.46 18.68
N SER A 6 3.56 8.05 17.63
CA SER A 6 2.52 9.08 17.68
C SER A 6 1.10 8.54 17.43
N CYS A 7 0.83 7.26 17.65
CA CYS A 7 -0.52 6.67 17.57
C CYS A 7 -1.52 7.20 18.63
N THR A 8 -1.26 8.37 19.19
CA THR A 8 -2.11 9.07 20.16
C THR A 8 -3.23 9.81 19.43
N GLY A 9 -4.28 9.07 19.03
CA GLY A 9 -5.58 9.62 18.65
C GLY A 9 -6.04 9.33 17.22
N ARG A 10 -7.36 9.43 17.00
CA ARG A 10 -7.97 9.33 15.67
C ARG A 10 -7.80 10.66 14.93
N VAL A 11 -7.58 10.61 13.62
CA VAL A 11 -7.61 11.83 12.77
C VAL A 11 -9.02 12.42 12.77
N GLU A 12 -9.17 13.70 13.15
CA GLU A 12 -10.47 14.37 13.33
C GLU A 12 -10.88 15.23 12.13
N ILE A 13 -11.55 14.63 11.15
CA ILE A 13 -12.00 15.34 9.93
C ILE A 13 -13.44 15.86 10.11
N ALA A 14 -14.37 14.95 10.39
CA ALA A 14 -15.81 15.26 10.40
C ALA A 14 -16.20 16.30 11.47
N LYS A 15 -15.56 16.28 12.65
CA LYS A 15 -15.81 17.22 13.77
C LYS A 15 -15.63 18.69 13.39
N ASN A 16 -14.73 18.94 12.43
CA ASN A 16 -14.36 20.29 12.02
C ASN A 16 -14.90 20.66 10.63
N HIS A 17 -15.28 19.67 9.81
CA HIS A 17 -15.61 19.88 8.40
C HIS A 17 -16.65 20.98 8.14
N GLN A 18 -17.74 21.04 8.92
CA GLN A 18 -18.78 22.07 8.75
C GLN A 18 -18.32 23.48 9.16
N LYS A 19 -17.32 23.58 10.05
CA LYS A 19 -16.74 24.85 10.51
C LYS A 19 -15.79 25.47 9.47
N ILE A 20 -15.37 24.69 8.47
CA ILE A 20 -14.42 25.12 7.44
C ILE A 20 -15.16 25.85 6.28
N PRO A 21 -14.66 27.01 5.82
CA PRO A 21 -15.22 27.73 4.67
C PRO A 21 -15.40 26.85 3.42
N VAL A 22 -16.47 27.08 2.66
CA VAL A 22 -16.79 26.31 1.44
C VAL A 22 -15.65 26.33 0.43
N LEU A 23 -14.99 27.49 0.26
CA LEU A 23 -13.85 27.63 -0.66
C LEU A 23 -12.69 26.70 -0.29
N GLN A 24 -12.33 26.63 0.99
CA GLN A 24 -11.26 25.75 1.47
C GLN A 24 -11.62 24.27 1.27
N ARG A 25 -12.88 23.89 1.54
CA ARG A 25 -13.38 22.54 1.24
C ARG A 25 -13.33 22.21 -0.26
N GLY A 26 -13.68 23.19 -1.10
CA GLY A 26 -13.60 23.06 -2.55
C GLY A 26 -12.17 22.86 -3.06
N ILE A 27 -11.21 23.66 -2.56
CA ILE A 27 -9.78 23.48 -2.87
C ILE A 27 -9.31 22.11 -2.41
N GLY A 28 -9.64 21.71 -1.17
CA GLY A 28 -9.26 20.39 -0.64
C GLY A 28 -9.76 19.23 -1.50
N MET A 29 -10.95 19.35 -2.08
CA MET A 29 -11.48 18.34 -3.03
C MET A 29 -10.68 18.30 -4.33
N VAL A 30 -10.04 19.37 -4.78
CA VAL A 30 -9.14 19.33 -5.94
C VAL A 30 -7.82 18.64 -5.55
N LEU A 31 -7.29 18.95 -4.37
CA LEU A 31 -6.00 18.43 -3.90
C LEU A 31 -5.95 16.89 -3.83
N ILE A 32 -7.07 16.23 -3.51
CA ILE A 32 -7.13 14.76 -3.48
C ILE A 32 -6.95 14.14 -4.89
N TYR A 33 -7.34 14.85 -5.94
CA TYR A 33 -7.24 14.36 -7.31
C TYR A 33 -5.95 14.77 -8.02
N LEU A 34 -5.20 15.77 -7.53
CA LEU A 34 -3.91 16.15 -8.14
C LEU A 34 -2.91 14.98 -8.24
N PRO A 35 -2.79 14.07 -7.24
CA PRO A 35 -1.96 12.88 -7.36
C PRO A 35 -2.32 11.95 -8.53
N LEU A 36 -3.51 12.06 -9.14
CA LEU A 36 -3.82 11.28 -10.35
C LEU A 36 -2.82 11.54 -11.49
N PHE A 37 -2.26 12.74 -11.57
CA PHE A 37 -1.22 13.05 -12.55
C PHE A 37 0.08 12.29 -12.31
N THR A 38 0.34 11.85 -11.08
CA THR A 38 1.53 11.05 -10.75
C THR A 38 1.27 9.55 -10.85
N PHE A 39 0.02 9.11 -11.03
CA PHE A 39 -0.30 7.68 -11.11
C PHE A 39 0.46 6.94 -12.21
N PRO A 40 0.60 7.48 -13.45
CA PRO A 40 1.39 6.82 -14.49
C PRO A 40 2.81 6.51 -14.03
N PHE A 41 3.45 7.44 -13.30
CA PHE A 41 4.78 7.23 -12.76
C PHE A 41 4.80 6.12 -11.69
N VAL A 42 3.83 6.11 -10.78
CA VAL A 42 3.73 5.07 -9.73
C VAL A 42 3.46 3.69 -10.35
N PHE A 43 2.58 3.61 -11.35
CA PHE A 43 2.36 2.37 -12.11
C PHE A 43 3.64 1.88 -12.76
N ILE A 44 4.34 2.74 -13.49
CA ILE A 44 5.60 2.39 -14.17
C ILE A 44 6.62 1.91 -13.13
N SER A 45 6.80 2.64 -12.03
CA SER A 45 7.71 2.26 -10.95
C SER A 45 7.38 0.87 -10.40
N ALA A 46 6.12 0.62 -10.02
CA ALA A 46 5.69 -0.66 -9.48
C ALA A 46 5.86 -1.82 -10.47
N TYR A 47 5.53 -1.61 -11.75
CA TYR A 47 5.72 -2.64 -12.78
C TYR A 47 7.20 -2.90 -13.07
N LEU A 48 8.05 -1.88 -13.11
CA LEU A 48 9.49 -2.05 -13.25
C LEU A 48 10.06 -2.89 -12.10
N THR A 49 9.65 -2.62 -10.87
CA THR A 49 10.04 -3.43 -9.71
C THR A 49 9.50 -4.86 -9.81
N TYR A 50 8.23 -5.03 -10.19
CA TYR A 50 7.62 -6.34 -10.40
C TYR A 50 8.41 -7.17 -11.44
N TYR A 51 8.70 -6.59 -12.61
CA TYR A 51 9.46 -7.30 -13.63
C TYR A 51 10.91 -7.54 -13.22
N HIS A 52 11.54 -6.61 -12.48
CA HIS A 52 12.86 -6.84 -11.89
C HIS A 52 12.84 -8.08 -10.98
N LEU A 53 11.90 -8.18 -10.04
CA LEU A 53 11.76 -9.34 -9.16
C LEU A 53 11.55 -10.64 -9.94
N ARG A 54 10.76 -10.60 -11.02
CA ARG A 54 10.57 -11.75 -11.92
C ARG A 54 11.86 -12.13 -12.65
N MET A 55 12.65 -11.16 -13.11
CA MET A 55 13.91 -11.39 -13.82
C MET A 55 15.00 -11.98 -12.93
N VAL A 56 14.99 -11.68 -11.63
CA VAL A 56 15.91 -12.30 -10.65
C VAL A 56 15.39 -13.64 -10.10
N GLY A 57 14.32 -14.19 -10.69
CA GLY A 57 13.81 -15.53 -10.36
C GLY A 57 12.63 -15.57 -9.38
N GLY A 58 12.13 -14.41 -8.92
CA GLY A 58 11.03 -14.35 -7.97
C GLY A 58 9.72 -14.99 -8.49
N GLN A 59 9.10 -15.81 -7.65
CA GLN A 59 7.84 -16.51 -7.93
C GLN A 59 6.76 -16.14 -6.92
N ASN A 60 5.49 -16.42 -7.23
CA ASN A 60 4.34 -16.17 -6.35
C ASN A 60 4.20 -14.71 -5.88
N ILE A 61 4.68 -13.77 -6.69
CA ILE A 61 4.61 -12.34 -6.40
C ILE A 61 3.16 -11.87 -6.66
N LYS A 62 2.50 -11.32 -5.64
CA LYS A 62 1.18 -10.71 -5.78
C LYS A 62 1.18 -9.60 -6.84
N THR A 63 0.12 -9.58 -7.61
CA THR A 63 -0.20 -8.60 -8.64
C THR A 63 -1.08 -7.48 -8.08
N LEU A 64 -1.23 -6.38 -8.80
CA LEU A 64 -2.10 -5.29 -8.39
C LEU A 64 -3.54 -5.74 -8.10
N SER A 65 -4.07 -6.70 -8.85
CA SER A 65 -5.45 -7.18 -8.63
C SER A 65 -5.64 -7.84 -7.27
N ASP A 66 -4.58 -8.38 -6.65
CA ASP A 66 -4.65 -8.99 -5.33
C ASP A 66 -4.87 -7.95 -4.22
N PHE A 67 -4.64 -6.66 -4.52
CA PHE A 67 -4.83 -5.53 -3.61
C PHE A 67 -6.11 -4.74 -3.91
N ILE A 68 -6.74 -4.97 -5.07
CA ILE A 68 -7.99 -4.31 -5.43
C ILE A 68 -9.16 -5.09 -4.77
N PRO A 69 -9.99 -4.44 -3.93
CA PRO A 69 -11.14 -5.12 -3.33
C PRO A 69 -12.15 -5.55 -4.41
N ASP A 70 -12.84 -6.66 -4.15
CA ASP A 70 -13.88 -7.16 -5.04
C ASP A 70 -14.94 -6.07 -5.29
N ARG A 71 -15.28 -5.84 -6.56
CA ARG A 71 -16.33 -4.89 -6.94
C ARG A 71 -17.68 -5.25 -6.34
N ALA A 72 -17.95 -6.53 -6.09
CA ALA A 72 -19.17 -6.98 -5.42
C ALA A 72 -19.27 -6.47 -3.96
N SER A 73 -18.16 -6.07 -3.34
CA SER A 73 -18.16 -5.45 -2.01
C SER A 73 -18.79 -4.04 -2.00
N HIS A 74 -18.89 -3.40 -3.17
CA HIS A 74 -19.56 -2.11 -3.31
C HIS A 74 -21.09 -2.29 -3.32
N ARG A 75 -21.74 -1.84 -2.24
CA ARG A 75 -23.17 -2.10 -1.98
C ARG A 75 -24.15 -1.27 -2.81
N TYR A 76 -23.66 -0.18 -3.43
CA TYR A 76 -24.50 0.79 -4.13
C TYR A 76 -24.33 0.74 -5.65
N ASN A 77 -25.32 1.25 -6.37
CA ASN A 77 -25.33 1.40 -7.82
C ASN A 77 -25.93 2.77 -8.19
N LEU A 78 -25.93 3.13 -9.48
CA LEU A 78 -26.44 4.43 -9.92
C LEU A 78 -27.91 4.71 -9.54
N LYS A 79 -28.71 3.69 -9.21
CA LYS A 79 -30.10 3.88 -8.75
C LYS A 79 -30.16 4.27 -7.27
N ASN A 80 -29.42 3.57 -6.40
CA ASN A 80 -29.50 3.74 -4.94
C ASN A 80 -28.29 4.45 -4.29
N GLN A 81 -27.33 4.94 -5.07
CA GLN A 81 -26.17 5.66 -4.58
C GLN A 81 -26.57 6.88 -3.74
N ILE A 82 -26.06 6.95 -2.52
CA ILE A 82 -26.21 8.10 -1.63
C ILE A 82 -25.38 9.28 -2.16
N THR A 83 -25.93 10.49 -2.02
CA THR A 83 -25.25 11.74 -2.37
C THR A 83 -25.34 12.69 -1.19
N MET A 84 -24.42 13.66 -1.12
CA MET A 84 -24.45 14.65 -0.04
C MET A 84 -25.48 15.73 -0.33
N THR A 85 -26.21 16.14 0.70
CA THR A 85 -26.97 17.40 0.68
C THR A 85 -25.98 18.56 0.51
N PRO A 86 -26.14 19.42 -0.50
CA PRO A 86 -25.13 20.41 -0.85
C PRO A 86 -25.00 21.49 0.22
N SER A 87 -23.76 21.86 0.55
CA SER A 87 -23.47 23.18 1.14
C SER A 87 -23.47 24.31 0.08
N PHE A 88 -23.43 23.97 -1.21
CA PHE A 88 -23.48 24.89 -2.35
C PHE A 88 -23.93 24.19 -3.65
N LYS A 89 -24.59 24.91 -4.57
CA LYS A 89 -25.33 24.34 -5.72
C LYS A 89 -24.47 23.59 -6.75
N SER A 90 -23.22 23.97 -6.96
CA SER A 90 -22.32 23.36 -7.95
C SER A 90 -21.46 22.21 -7.40
N SER A 91 -21.79 21.68 -6.21
CA SER A 91 -21.00 20.60 -5.61
C SER A 91 -21.16 19.28 -6.38
N MET A 92 -20.06 18.73 -6.89
CA MET A 92 -19.99 17.41 -7.53
C MET A 92 -20.43 16.28 -6.59
N ALA A 93 -20.38 16.50 -5.27
CA ALA A 93 -20.85 15.56 -4.25
C ALA A 93 -22.36 15.28 -4.32
N GLN A 94 -23.11 16.06 -5.11
CA GLN A 94 -24.54 15.81 -5.40
C GLN A 94 -24.75 14.75 -6.50
N SER A 95 -23.71 14.41 -7.27
CA SER A 95 -23.81 13.47 -8.37
C SER A 95 -23.62 12.03 -7.89
N LYS A 96 -24.56 11.14 -8.24
CA LYS A 96 -24.41 9.70 -8.01
C LYS A 96 -23.24 9.12 -8.80
N LEU A 97 -23.05 9.58 -10.04
CA LEU A 97 -21.93 9.12 -10.87
C LEU A 97 -20.58 9.48 -10.25
N PHE A 98 -20.47 10.67 -9.66
CA PHE A 98 -19.27 11.09 -8.95
C PHE A 98 -18.91 10.09 -7.85
N TRP A 99 -19.86 9.69 -7.02
CA TRP A 99 -19.61 8.71 -5.95
C TRP A 99 -19.34 7.32 -6.48
N ILE A 100 -20.03 6.85 -7.51
CA ILE A 100 -19.73 5.56 -8.13
C ILE A 100 -18.30 5.53 -8.63
N LEU A 101 -17.86 6.50 -9.42
CA LEU A 101 -16.49 6.56 -9.93
C LEU A 101 -15.46 6.65 -8.79
N ASN A 102 -15.76 7.40 -7.73
CA ASN A 102 -14.87 7.48 -6.58
C ASN A 102 -14.77 6.16 -5.83
N CYS A 103 -15.89 5.53 -5.51
CA CYS A 103 -15.97 4.36 -4.65
C CYS A 103 -15.62 3.04 -5.37
N THR A 104 -15.80 2.95 -6.69
CA THR A 104 -15.51 1.73 -7.46
C THR A 104 -14.23 1.80 -8.27
N TRP A 105 -13.63 2.97 -8.44
CA TRP A 105 -12.41 3.13 -9.23
C TRP A 105 -11.35 3.94 -8.50
N TYR A 106 -11.55 5.24 -8.27
CA TYR A 106 -10.50 6.10 -7.74
C TYR A 106 -9.95 5.63 -6.39
N CYS A 107 -10.80 5.49 -5.37
CA CYS A 107 -10.39 5.07 -4.04
C CYS A 107 -9.78 3.65 -4.02
N PRO A 108 -10.45 2.60 -4.53
CA PRO A 108 -9.88 1.25 -4.45
C PRO A 108 -8.60 1.10 -5.27
N VAL A 109 -8.52 1.69 -6.48
CA VAL A 109 -7.31 1.58 -7.31
C VAL A 109 -6.17 2.42 -6.71
N SER A 110 -6.43 3.59 -6.16
CA SER A 110 -5.38 4.43 -5.55
C SER A 110 -4.76 3.76 -4.33
N VAL A 111 -5.58 3.26 -3.40
CA VAL A 111 -5.10 2.52 -2.22
C VAL A 111 -4.32 1.28 -2.66
N ALA A 112 -4.91 0.46 -3.55
CA ALA A 112 -4.27 -0.76 -4.04
C ALA A 112 -2.94 -0.48 -4.75
N LEU A 113 -2.84 0.59 -5.54
CA LEU A 113 -1.61 0.93 -6.26
C LEU A 113 -0.48 1.27 -5.30
N PHE A 114 -0.73 2.11 -4.30
CA PHE A 114 0.29 2.48 -3.32
C PHE A 114 0.65 1.32 -2.39
N GLU A 115 -0.32 0.51 -1.99
CA GLU A 115 -0.08 -0.68 -1.17
C GLU A 115 0.72 -1.74 -1.94
N TRP A 116 0.34 -2.03 -3.18
CA TRP A 116 1.07 -2.95 -4.05
C TRP A 116 2.49 -2.46 -4.34
N HIS A 117 2.67 -1.16 -4.59
CA HIS A 117 4.00 -0.58 -4.79
C HIS A 117 4.86 -0.70 -3.51
N ALA A 118 4.29 -0.41 -2.34
CA ALA A 118 4.99 -0.59 -1.07
C ALA A 118 5.38 -2.06 -0.85
N TYR A 119 4.48 -3.01 -1.13
CA TYR A 119 4.75 -4.44 -1.08
C TYR A 119 5.91 -4.84 -2.02
N MET A 120 5.96 -4.34 -3.26
CA MET A 120 7.08 -4.57 -4.17
C MET A 120 8.42 -4.09 -3.59
N VAL A 121 8.45 -2.86 -3.06
CA VAL A 121 9.69 -2.28 -2.50
C VAL A 121 10.11 -3.00 -1.22
N LYS A 122 9.17 -3.45 -0.39
CA LYS A 122 9.47 -4.30 0.79
C LYS A 122 10.13 -5.62 0.39
N ILE A 123 9.64 -6.29 -0.67
CA ILE A 123 10.28 -7.53 -1.17
C ILE A 123 11.71 -7.24 -1.62
N VAL A 124 11.92 -6.18 -2.40
CA VAL A 124 13.26 -5.78 -2.85
C VAL A 124 14.16 -5.50 -1.66
N GLU A 125 13.67 -4.80 -0.64
CA GLU A 125 14.43 -4.53 0.58
C GLU A 125 14.78 -5.82 1.33
N ASN A 126 13.83 -6.74 1.51
CA ASN A 126 14.08 -8.04 2.13
C ASN A 126 15.08 -8.87 1.33
N TRP A 127 15.04 -8.81 0.00
CA TRP A 127 15.94 -9.56 -0.86
C TRP A 127 17.35 -8.95 -0.89
N TRP A 128 17.48 -7.65 -1.13
CA TRP A 128 18.77 -6.98 -1.34
C TRP A 128 19.48 -6.61 -0.04
N CYS A 129 18.72 -6.22 0.98
CA CYS A 129 19.23 -5.63 2.21
C CYS A 129 18.63 -6.34 3.44
N PRO A 130 18.99 -7.60 3.73
CA PRO A 130 18.44 -8.40 4.82
C PRO A 130 19.00 -8.00 6.20
N PHE A 131 19.32 -6.72 6.40
CA PHE A 131 19.91 -6.24 7.64
C PHE A 131 18.84 -5.63 8.54
N THR A 132 18.97 -5.82 9.84
CA THR A 132 18.01 -5.28 10.80
C THR A 132 17.95 -3.76 10.69
N HIS A 133 16.77 -3.28 10.32
CA HIS A 133 16.39 -1.87 10.41
C HIS A 133 15.21 -1.79 11.38
N GLU A 134 15.11 -0.69 12.11
CA GLU A 134 14.17 -0.41 13.22
C GLU A 134 12.66 -0.45 12.82
N LYS A 135 12.25 -1.08 11.69
CA LYS A 135 10.87 -1.21 11.20
C LYS A 135 10.52 -2.55 10.51
N LYS A 136 11.42 -3.51 10.42
CA LYS A 136 11.15 -4.72 9.60
C LYS A 136 10.08 -5.66 10.16
N GLU A 137 9.70 -5.52 11.43
CA GLU A 137 8.57 -6.26 12.02
C GLU A 137 7.25 -6.10 11.25
N GLY A 138 7.06 -4.96 10.54
CA GLY A 138 5.88 -4.71 9.71
C GLY A 138 5.92 -5.30 8.29
N TYR A 139 6.91 -6.15 7.97
CA TYR A 139 7.14 -6.68 6.62
C TYR A 139 6.66 -8.14 6.48
N SER A 140 5.82 -8.62 7.41
CA SER A 140 5.26 -9.97 7.37
C SER A 140 4.48 -10.28 6.08
N ASP A 141 3.91 -9.25 5.45
CA ASP A 141 3.22 -9.34 4.17
C ASP A 141 4.16 -9.57 2.98
N ALA A 142 5.46 -9.36 3.15
CA ALA A 142 6.51 -9.38 2.13
C ALA A 142 7.66 -10.34 2.45
N LYS A 143 7.38 -11.40 3.22
CA LYS A 143 8.37 -12.46 3.48
C LYS A 143 8.89 -13.09 2.18
N ILE A 144 10.15 -13.48 2.19
CA ILE A 144 10.81 -14.21 1.09
C ILE A 144 11.48 -15.47 1.62
N ASP A 145 11.74 -16.41 0.72
CA ASP A 145 12.46 -17.65 1.00
C ASP A 145 13.91 -17.37 1.42
N LYS A 146 14.67 -16.63 0.61
CA LYS A 146 16.07 -16.28 0.85
C LYS A 146 16.40 -14.89 0.32
N SER A 147 17.11 -14.11 1.13
CA SER A 147 17.76 -12.88 0.63
C SER A 147 18.92 -13.19 -0.31
N PHE A 148 19.41 -12.17 -1.03
CA PHE A 148 20.61 -12.20 -1.87
C PHE A 148 21.85 -12.77 -1.14
N TRP A 149 22.03 -12.44 0.14
CA TRP A 149 23.19 -12.88 0.93
C TRP A 149 23.06 -14.30 1.48
N HIS A 150 21.91 -14.94 1.26
CA HIS A 150 21.62 -16.32 1.65
C HIS A 150 21.76 -17.30 0.46
N LEU A 151 22.32 -16.85 -0.67
CA LEU A 151 22.50 -17.66 -1.87
C LEU A 151 23.71 -18.60 -1.79
N TYR A 152 24.77 -18.18 -1.09
CA TYR A 152 26.03 -18.92 -1.00
C TYR A 152 26.46 -19.15 0.45
N PRO A 153 26.91 -20.37 0.83
CA PRO A 153 27.33 -20.69 2.20
C PRO A 153 28.42 -19.76 2.76
N GLU A 154 29.35 -19.33 1.91
CA GLU A 154 30.44 -18.41 2.26
C GLU A 154 29.95 -17.00 2.66
N ASP A 155 28.85 -16.53 2.07
CA ASP A 155 28.26 -15.23 2.40
C ASP A 155 27.42 -15.34 3.69
N ILE A 156 26.67 -16.44 3.83
CA ILE A 156 25.90 -16.75 5.05
C ILE A 156 26.80 -16.77 6.30
N ALA A 157 28.02 -17.30 6.17
CA ALA A 157 28.97 -17.37 7.27
C ALA A 157 29.46 -15.99 7.76
N GLN A 158 29.32 -14.96 6.93
CA GLN A 158 29.72 -13.58 7.25
C GLN A 158 28.60 -12.75 7.88
N LEU A 159 27.35 -13.22 7.79
CA LEU A 159 26.19 -12.51 8.33
C LEU A 159 26.19 -12.51 9.86
N ASP A 160 25.74 -11.40 10.43
CA ASP A 160 25.40 -11.35 11.86
C ASP A 160 24.33 -12.42 12.17
N PRO A 161 24.39 -13.12 13.32
CA PRO A 161 23.39 -14.11 13.68
C PRO A 161 21.94 -13.62 13.61
N GLU A 162 21.66 -12.36 13.94
CA GLU A 162 20.31 -11.79 13.87
C GLU A 162 19.80 -11.67 12.44
N ASP A 163 20.68 -11.27 11.51
CA ASP A 163 20.34 -11.11 10.09
C ASP A 163 20.32 -12.47 9.38
N ARG A 164 21.18 -13.41 9.77
CA ARG A 164 21.22 -14.77 9.26
C ARG A 164 19.96 -15.57 9.63
N ASN A 165 19.51 -15.42 10.87
CA ASN A 165 18.45 -16.26 11.44
C ASN A 165 17.09 -15.53 11.46
N ASN A 166 16.85 -14.60 10.54
CA ASN A 166 15.59 -13.87 10.52
C ASN A 166 14.53 -14.56 9.64
N PRO A 167 13.34 -14.89 10.18
CA PRO A 167 12.29 -15.61 9.44
C PRO A 167 11.58 -14.75 8.38
N ILE A 168 11.89 -13.47 8.24
CA ILE A 168 11.30 -12.62 7.19
C ILE A 168 11.96 -12.88 5.84
N TRP A 169 13.25 -13.21 5.82
CA TRP A 169 14.03 -13.38 4.59
C TRP A 169 14.87 -14.66 4.58
N ASN A 170 14.55 -15.59 5.48
CA ASN A 170 15.13 -16.93 5.54
C ASN A 170 14.09 -17.94 6.05
N GLU A 171 13.52 -18.74 5.14
CA GLU A 171 12.49 -19.72 5.47
C GLU A 171 12.99 -20.92 6.29
N ASP A 172 14.30 -21.22 6.23
CA ASP A 172 14.89 -22.37 6.92
C ASP A 172 14.77 -22.23 8.45
N VAL A 173 14.63 -20.99 8.94
CA VAL A 173 14.41 -20.66 10.36
C VAL A 173 13.00 -21.05 10.81
N ASP A 174 11.98 -20.74 10.01
CA ASP A 174 10.58 -21.06 10.32
C ASP A 174 10.40 -22.59 10.46
N GLN A 175 11.04 -23.38 9.59
CA GLN A 175 10.97 -24.86 9.63
C GLN A 175 11.71 -25.50 10.82
N SER A 176 12.68 -24.78 11.41
CA SER A 176 13.44 -25.27 12.58
C SER A 176 12.67 -25.14 13.89
N THR A 177 11.58 -24.37 13.91
CA THR A 177 10.77 -24.10 15.11
C THR A 177 9.55 -25.03 15.21
N GLU A 178 9.18 -25.73 14.13
CA GLU A 178 8.05 -26.66 14.06
C GLU A 178 8.43 -28.15 14.25
N LYS A 179 9.71 -28.46 14.52
CA LYS A 179 10.20 -29.81 14.84
C LYS A 179 10.63 -29.91 16.30
#